data_AF-A0AAN7BFS4-F1
#
_entry.id   AF-A0AAN7BFS4-F1
#
_cell.length_a   1.000
_cell.length_b   1.000
_cell.length_c   1.000
_cell.angle_alpha   90.00
_cell.angle_beta   90.00
_cell.angle_gamma   90.00
#
_symmetry.space_group_name_H-M   'P 1'
#
loop_
_entity.id
_entity.type
_entity.pdbx_description
1 polymer ?
#
loop_
_entity_poly.entity_id
_entity_poly.type
_entity_poly.pdbx_seq_one_letter_code
_entity_poly.pdbx_strand_id
1 'polypeptide(L)'
;MDKHSRLLKKDICGLQAPGKLRSEIDQQAIKANLPPEIQYACQYWVHHLKESKGTASDGGLVHSFLTSHLLHWLEVLCIIGRMLILVESLFVSG
;
A
#
# COMPACT_ATOMS: atom_id res chain seq x y z
N MET A 1 -1.26 14.02 0.10
CA MET A 1 -1.51 12.62 0.50
C MET A 1 -3.00 12.31 0.75
N ASP A 2 -3.84 13.35 0.79
CA ASP A 2 -5.25 13.34 1.14
C ASP A 2 -6.20 12.75 0.08
N LYS A 3 -5.89 12.84 -1.22
CA LYS A 3 -6.83 12.40 -2.27
C LYS A 3 -6.93 10.88 -2.46
N HIS A 4 -5.86 10.12 -2.21
CA HIS A 4 -5.83 8.66 -2.45
C HIS A 4 -5.98 7.83 -1.19
N SER A 5 -5.77 8.41 0.01
CA SER A 5 -5.96 7.68 1.28
C SER A 5 -7.41 7.22 1.49
N ARG A 6 -8.39 8.03 1.05
CA ARG A 6 -9.82 7.69 1.09
C ARG A 6 -10.19 6.47 0.23
N LEU A 7 -9.33 6.08 -0.71
CA LEU A 7 -9.54 4.92 -1.57
C LEU A 7 -8.98 3.63 -0.93
N LEU A 8 -8.14 3.75 0.11
CA LEU A 8 -7.61 2.61 0.85
C LEU A 8 -8.59 2.17 1.94
N LYS A 9 -9.27 1.07 1.66
CA LYS A 9 -10.20 0.41 2.58
C LYS A 9 -9.87 -1.06 2.66
N LYS A 10 -10.28 -1.70 3.76
CA LYS A 10 -10.23 -3.15 3.91
C LYS A 10 -10.96 -3.82 2.75
N ASP A 11 -10.38 -4.90 2.24
CA ASP A 11 -10.94 -5.66 1.14
C ASP A 11 -11.18 -4.79 -0.09
N ILE A 12 -10.15 -4.04 -0.48
CA ILE A 12 -10.23 -3.05 -1.57
C ILE A 12 -10.69 -3.66 -2.89
N CYS A 13 -10.38 -4.94 -3.12
CA CYS A 13 -10.80 -5.69 -4.30
C CYS A 13 -12.10 -6.50 -4.09
N GLY A 14 -12.76 -6.40 -2.93
CA GLY A 14 -14.03 -7.08 -2.64
C GLY A 14 -13.93 -8.60 -2.70
N LEU A 15 -12.81 -9.17 -2.27
CA LEU A 15 -12.47 -10.58 -2.34
C LEU A 15 -13.28 -11.42 -1.35
N GLN A 16 -13.83 -10.81 -0.29
CA GLN A 16 -14.70 -11.42 0.73
C GLN A 16 -14.15 -12.69 1.42
N ALA A 17 -12.89 -13.05 1.17
CA ALA A 17 -12.23 -14.24 1.65
C ALA A 17 -10.81 -13.88 2.16
N PRO A 18 -10.63 -13.67 3.47
CA PRO A 18 -9.30 -13.44 4.03
C PRO A 18 -8.42 -14.67 3.79
N GLY A 19 -7.21 -14.47 3.29
CA GLY A 19 -6.25 -15.54 3.02
C GLY A 19 -6.28 -16.12 1.60
N LYS A 20 -7.09 -15.55 0.69
CA LYS A 20 -7.07 -15.90 -0.73
C LYS A 20 -5.67 -15.67 -1.32
N LEU A 21 -5.13 -16.68 -2.01
CA LEU A 21 -3.82 -16.54 -2.64
C LEU A 21 -3.91 -15.50 -3.75
N ARG A 22 -2.83 -14.74 -3.94
CA ARG A 22 -2.75 -13.74 -5.03
C ARG A 22 -3.06 -14.36 -6.40
N SER A 23 -2.63 -15.61 -6.63
CA SER A 23 -2.89 -16.36 -7.86
C SER A 23 -4.38 -16.62 -8.11
N GLU A 24 -5.22 -16.57 -7.07
CA GLU A 24 -6.66 -16.82 -7.14
C GLU A 24 -7.47 -15.52 -7.26
N ILE A 25 -6.80 -14.36 -7.29
CA ILE A 25 -7.43 -13.06 -7.45
C ILE A 25 -7.64 -12.78 -8.94
N ASP A 26 -8.88 -12.43 -9.31
CA ASP A 26 -9.22 -12.05 -10.68
C ASP A 26 -8.50 -10.75 -11.09
N GLN A 27 -7.80 -10.81 -12.22
CA GLN A 27 -7.10 -9.69 -12.81
C GLN A 27 -8.03 -8.54 -13.18
N GLN A 28 -9.29 -8.82 -13.53
CA GLN A 28 -10.27 -7.76 -13.81
C GLN A 28 -10.65 -7.01 -12.53
N ALA A 29 -10.87 -7.73 -11.43
CA ALA A 29 -11.10 -7.13 -10.11
C ALA A 29 -9.91 -6.25 -9.66
N ILE A 30 -8.68 -6.69 -9.92
CA ILE A 30 -7.47 -5.88 -9.65
C ILE A 30 -7.50 -4.59 -10.47
N LYS A 31 -7.73 -4.66 -11.78
CA LYS A 31 -7.74 -3.47 -12.65
C LYS A 31 -8.86 -2.49 -12.30
N ALA A 32 -10.03 -2.99 -11.91
CA ALA A 32 -11.18 -2.17 -11.55
C ALA A 32 -10.98 -1.41 -10.23
N ASN A 33 -10.31 -2.04 -9.24
CA ASN A 33 -10.18 -1.48 -7.90
C ASN A 33 -8.81 -0.82 -7.63
N LEU A 34 -7.78 -1.19 -8.40
CA LEU A 34 -6.42 -0.67 -8.30
C LEU A 34 -6.00 -0.03 -9.62
N PRO A 35 -6.52 1.16 -9.96
CA PRO A 35 -6.07 1.90 -11.12
C PRO A 35 -4.57 2.28 -10.99
N PRO A 36 -3.89 2.57 -12.12
CA PRO A 36 -2.44 2.77 -12.15
C PRO A 36 -1.91 3.79 -11.13
N GLU A 37 -2.69 4.83 -10.82
CA GLU A 37 -2.32 5.88 -9.88
C GLU A 37 -2.27 5.36 -8.44
N ILE A 38 -3.21 4.48 -8.06
CA ILE A 38 -3.19 3.84 -6.73
C ILE A 38 -2.01 2.88 -6.65
N GLN A 39 -1.75 2.10 -7.71
CA GLN A 39 -0.61 1.19 -7.74
C GLN A 39 0.70 1.94 -7.58
N TYR A 40 0.88 3.03 -8.34
CA TYR A 40 2.06 3.89 -8.26
C TYR A 40 2.20 4.52 -6.86
N ALA A 41 1.13 5.14 -6.34
CA ALA A 41 1.16 5.76 -5.03
C ALA A 41 1.52 4.74 -3.94
N CYS A 42 0.84 3.59 -3.90
CA CYS A 42 1.13 2.53 -2.93
C CYS A 42 2.54 1.97 -3.08
N GLN A 43 3.09 1.91 -4.29
CA GLN A 43 4.43 1.38 -4.51
C GLN A 43 5.55 2.35 -4.10
N TYR A 44 5.41 3.64 -4.38
CA TYR A 44 6.55 4.58 -4.32
C TYR A 44 6.48 5.62 -3.22
N TRP A 45 5.37 5.74 -2.48
CA TRP A 45 5.24 6.83 -1.49
C TRP A 45 6.29 6.77 -0.38
N VAL A 46 6.69 5.57 0.09
CA VAL A 46 7.77 5.40 1.09
C VAL A 46 9.13 5.85 0.54
N HIS A 47 9.40 5.52 -0.74
CA HIS A 47 10.61 5.97 -1.41
C HIS A 47 10.64 7.51 -1.48
N HIS A 48 9.54 8.15 -1.89
CA HIS A 48 9.45 9.60 -1.93
C HIS A 48 9.59 10.24 -0.54
N LEU A 49 9.05 9.62 0.51
CA LEU A 49 9.21 10.09 1.87
C LEU A 49 10.68 10.08 2.31
N LYS A 50 11.41 9.02 1.96
CA LYS A 50 12.84 8.89 2.25
C LYS A 50 13.66 9.96 1.52
N GLU A 51 13.44 10.12 0.22
CA GLU A 51 14.14 11.11 -0.60
C GLU A 51 13.85 12.56 -0.16
N SER A 52 12.63 12.83 0.32
CA SER A 52 12.28 14.14 0.87
C SER A 52 12.80 14.38 2.29
N LYS A 53 13.53 13.43 2.89
CA LYS A 53 13.95 13.42 4.30
C LYS A 53 12.77 13.63 5.27
N GLY A 54 11.58 13.19 4.87
CA GLY A 54 10.40 13.25 5.70
C GLY A 54 10.44 12.17 6.78
N THR A 55 9.67 12.39 7.85
CA THR A 55 9.54 11.42 8.94
C THR A 55 8.11 10.92 9.05
N ALA A 56 7.97 9.67 9.51
CA ALA A 56 6.69 9.03 9.77
C ALA A 56 6.29 9.09 11.26
N SER A 57 7.14 9.64 12.13
CA SER A 57 7.01 9.61 13.59
C SER A 57 6.82 10.98 14.22
N ASP A 58 6.56 12.02 13.44
CA ASP A 58 6.32 13.40 13.91
C ASP A 58 4.85 13.69 14.30
N GLY A 59 3.98 12.67 14.29
CA GLY A 59 2.54 12.86 14.47
C GLY A 59 1.84 13.55 13.29
N GLY A 60 2.55 13.76 12.18
CA GLY A 60 2.04 14.41 10.98
C GLY A 60 1.17 13.51 10.10
N LEU A 61 0.94 13.95 8.86
CA LEU A 61 0.05 13.28 7.92
C LEU A 61 0.45 11.83 7.62
N VAL A 62 1.77 11.56 7.58
CA VAL A 62 2.29 10.20 7.36
C VAL A 62 1.99 9.30 8.55
N HIS A 63 2.20 9.81 9.77
CA HIS A 63 1.88 9.08 10.99
C HIS A 63 0.39 8.74 11.06
N SER A 64 -0.48 9.73 10.81
CA SER A 64 -1.93 9.52 10.77
C SER A 64 -2.34 8.50 9.70
N PHE A 65 -1.74 8.58 8.50
CA PHE A 65 -2.00 7.63 7.44
C PHE A 65 -1.63 6.19 7.84
N LEU A 66 -0.45 6.00 8.44
CA LEU A 66 0.00 4.68 8.87
C LEU A 66 -0.91 4.10 9.96
N THR A 67 -1.27 4.90 10.97
CA THR A 67 -2.13 4.45 12.06
C THR A 67 -3.53 4.04 11.56
N SER A 68 -4.04 4.67 10.51
CA SER A 68 -5.39 4.37 9.97
C SER A 68 -5.40 3.38 8.79
N HIS A 69 -4.35 3.31 7.98
CA HIS A 69 -4.38 2.61 6.69
C HIS A 69 -3.18 1.68 6.43
N LEU A 70 -2.28 1.43 7.40
CA LEU A 70 -1.13 0.55 7.20
C LEU A 70 -1.54 -0.83 6.64
N LEU A 71 -2.54 -1.48 7.24
CA LEU A 71 -2.98 -2.82 6.80
C LEU A 71 -3.62 -2.80 5.41
N HIS A 72 -4.39 -1.75 5.09
CA HIS A 72 -5.00 -1.57 3.76
C HIS A 72 -3.93 -1.35 2.69
N TRP A 73 -2.88 -0.60 3.02
CA TRP A 73 -1.75 -0.39 2.13
C TRP A 73 -0.96 -1.69 1.90
N LEU A 74 -0.69 -2.46 2.95
CA LEU A 74 -0.04 -3.77 2.84
C LEU A 74 -0.86 -4.76 2.01
N GLU A 75 -2.19 -4.76 2.18
CA GLU A 75 -3.11 -5.57 1.37
C GLU A 75 -2.96 -5.26 -0.13
N VAL A 76 -2.95 -3.97 -0.51
CA VAL A 76 -2.71 -3.55 -1.90
C VAL A 76 -1.37 -4.03 -2.44
N LEU A 77 -0.30 -3.94 -1.65
CA LEU A 77 1.04 -4.37 -2.04
C LEU A 77 1.15 -5.87 -2.26
N CYS A 78 0.48 -6.66 -1.40
CA CYS A 78 0.34 -8.11 -1.57
C CYS A 78 -0.42 -8.43 -2.87
N ILE A 79 -1.51 -7.73 -3.16
CA ILE A 79 -2.32 -7.94 -4.37
C ILE A 79 -1.53 -7.62 -5.64
N ILE A 80 -0.82 -6.48 -5.68
CA ILE A 80 0.01 -6.11 -6.84
C ILE A 80 1.20 -7.08 -7.00
N GLY A 81 1.58 -7.80 -5.93
CA GLY A 81 2.70 -8.75 -5.94
C GLY A 81 4.06 -8.06 -5.76
N ARG A 82 4.07 -6.88 -5.14
CA ARG A 82 5.29 -6.10 -4.88
C ARG A 82 5.74 -6.13 -3.42
N MET A 83 5.18 -7.04 -2.62
CA MET A 83 5.55 -7.23 -1.22
C MET A 83 7.07 -7.44 -1.03
N LEU A 84 7.75 -8.06 -1.99
CA LEU A 84 9.19 -8.31 -1.93
C LEU A 84 10.07 -7.05 -1.98
N ILE A 85 9.58 -5.92 -2.52
CA ILE A 85 10.37 -4.67 -2.59
C ILE A 85 10.42 -3.95 -1.22
N LEU A 86 9.50 -4.27 -0.30
CA LEU A 86 9.39 -3.64 1.02
C LEU A 86 10.29 -4.25 2.09
N VAL A 87 10.57 -5.55 2.02
CA VAL A 87 11.49 -6.18 2.98
C VAL A 87 12.94 -5.73 2.75
N GLU A 88 13.40 -5.60 1.50
CA GLU A 88 14.77 -5.12 1.24
C GLU A 88 14.97 -3.66 1.69
N SER A 89 13.97 -2.80 1.51
CA SER A 89 14.08 -1.38 1.88
C SER A 89 14.03 -1.12 3.38
N LEU A 90 13.49 -2.05 4.17
CA LEU A 90 13.45 -1.99 5.64
C LEU A 90 14.67 -2.64 6.31
N PHE A 91 15.39 -3.55 5.64
CA PHE A 91 16.49 -4.31 6.24
C PHE A 91 17.91 -3.91 5.79
N VAL A 92 18.12 -3.07 4.76
CA VAL A 92 19.48 -2.59 4.38
C VAL A 92 19.93 -1.38 5.22
N SER A 93 19.50 -1.28 6.47
CA SER A 93 19.98 -0.27 7.43
C SER A 93 20.05 -0.88 8.83
N GLY A 94 20.75 -1.99 8.95
CA GLY A 94 21.33 -2.51 10.19
C GLY A 94 22.83 -2.56 10.06
#